data_AF-A0A538U6Y0-F1
#
_entry.id   AF-A0A538U6Y0-F1
#
_cell.length_a   1.000
_cell.length_b   1.000
_cell.length_c   1.000
_cell.angle_alpha   90.00
_cell.angle_beta   90.00
_cell.angle_gamma   90.00
#
_symmetry.space_group_name_H-M   'P 1'
#
loop_
_entity.id
_entity.type
_entity.pdbx_description
1 polymer ?
#
loop_
_entity_poly.entity_id
_entity_poly.type
_entity_poly.pdbx_seq_one_letter_code
_entity_poly.pdbx_strand_id
1 'polypeptide(L)'
;MKQARALKPSWALGAIVVLGLIGLAGCTLIGDNVTGISAGAGPTTCIKQCNDFYKDQYKAEQKTHDTNVADCQTLPQSDKGNCLTAEDARHTAAMTALGNAKIECQNNCHRQGTGSAG
;
A
#
# COMPACT_ATOMS: atom_id res chain seq x y z
N MET A 1 36.97 30.87 19.35
CA MET A 1 36.35 32.20 19.59
C MET A 1 35.10 32.27 18.72
N LYS A 2 33.92 31.89 19.24
CA LYS A 2 32.83 32.78 19.69
C LYS A 2 32.55 33.92 18.70
N GLN A 3 31.36 33.90 18.08
CA GLN A 3 30.34 34.96 18.15
C GLN A 3 29.07 34.49 17.44
N ALA A 4 27.97 34.55 18.19
CA ALA A 4 26.61 34.33 17.73
C ALA A 4 26.17 35.52 16.86
N ARG A 5 25.32 35.24 15.86
CA ARG A 5 24.41 36.23 15.29
C ARG A 5 23.03 35.63 15.20
N ALA A 6 22.16 36.08 16.09
CA ALA A 6 20.72 35.90 16.00
C ALA A 6 20.19 36.71 14.80
N LEU A 7 19.48 36.06 13.87
CA LEU A 7 18.66 36.74 12.88
C LEU A 7 17.35 35.97 12.65
N LYS A 8 16.29 36.48 13.30
CA LYS A 8 14.86 36.54 12.91
C LYS A 8 14.06 35.22 12.75
N PRO A 9 12.94 35.05 13.50
CA PRO A 9 12.00 33.96 13.29
C PRO A 9 11.10 34.30 12.09
N SER A 10 11.54 33.91 10.89
CA SER A 10 10.67 33.87 9.72
C SER A 10 9.88 32.56 9.76
N TRP A 11 8.66 32.68 10.25
CA TRP A 11 7.48 31.80 10.15
C TRP A 11 7.27 31.22 8.74
N ALA A 12 8.15 30.35 8.25
CA ALA A 12 8.00 29.75 6.92
C ALA A 12 8.61 28.35 6.79
N LEU A 13 8.58 27.55 7.87
CA LEU A 13 9.05 26.16 7.85
C LEU A 13 8.12 25.26 8.66
N GLY A 14 6.84 25.27 8.31
CA GLY A 14 5.79 24.54 9.05
C GLY A 14 4.98 23.52 8.25
N ALA A 15 5.26 23.29 6.96
CA ALA A 15 4.32 22.54 6.10
C ALA A 15 4.95 21.50 5.16
N ILE A 16 6.18 21.02 5.41
CA ILE A 16 6.82 20.03 4.53
C ILE A 16 7.51 18.92 5.34
N VAL A 17 6.80 18.26 6.25
CA VAL A 17 7.33 17.06 6.92
C VAL A 17 6.31 15.91 7.03
N VAL A 18 5.01 16.14 6.78
CA VAL A 18 3.99 15.09 7.03
C VAL A 18 3.77 14.13 5.85
N LEU A 19 4.15 14.50 4.61
CA LEU A 19 3.87 13.66 3.43
C LEU A 19 4.91 12.55 3.17
N GLY A 20 5.99 12.47 3.95
CA GLY A 20 7.09 11.52 3.72
C GLY A 20 6.93 10.14 4.37
N LEU A 21 5.98 9.96 5.28
CA LEU A 21 5.91 8.73 6.11
C LEU A 21 4.96 7.65 5.57
N ILE A 22 4.13 7.94 4.56
CA ILE A 22 3.15 6.96 4.04
C ILE A 22 3.79 5.97 3.04
N GLY A 23 4.96 6.30 2.49
CA GLY A 23 5.67 5.44 1.53
C GLY A 23 6.29 4.17 2.12
N LEU A 24 6.58 4.12 3.42
CA LEU A 24 7.22 2.95 4.04
C LEU A 24 6.23 1.87 4.49
N ALA A 25 4.95 2.17 4.67
CA ALA A 25 3.96 1.18 5.10
C ALA A 25 3.59 0.18 3.99
N GLY A 26 3.75 0.55 2.71
CA GLY A 26 3.45 -0.31 1.57
C GLY A 26 4.52 -1.38 1.28
N CYS A 27 5.79 -1.14 1.65
CA CYS A 27 6.87 -2.05 1.31
C CYS A 27 7.06 -3.19 2.32
N THR A 28 6.60 -3.04 3.57
CA THR A 28 6.74 -4.07 4.60
C THR A 28 5.51 -4.97 4.72
N LEU A 29 4.30 -4.49 4.43
CA LEU A 29 3.09 -5.31 4.58
C LEU A 29 2.86 -6.35 3.48
N ILE A 30 3.43 -6.15 2.28
CA ILE A 30 3.25 -7.08 1.15
C ILE A 30 4.17 -8.31 1.30
N GLY A 31 5.31 -8.18 1.99
CA GLY A 31 6.26 -9.28 2.19
C GLY A 31 5.79 -10.33 3.20
N ASP A 32 5.08 -9.93 4.25
CA ASP A 32 4.75 -10.84 5.36
C ASP A 32 3.46 -11.65 5.15
N ASN A 33 2.51 -11.19 4.32
CA ASN A 33 1.24 -11.90 4.13
C ASN A 33 1.30 -13.04 3.10
N VAL A 34 2.38 -13.16 2.32
CA VAL A 34 2.58 -14.30 1.41
C VAL A 34 2.90 -15.59 2.19
N THR A 35 3.22 -15.48 3.49
CA THR A 35 3.47 -16.63 4.37
C THR A 35 2.20 -17.38 4.80
N GLY A 36 1.00 -16.83 4.55
CA GLY A 36 -0.28 -17.42 4.97
C GLY A 36 -0.85 -18.50 4.02
N ILE A 37 -0.27 -18.69 2.84
CA ILE A 37 -0.71 -19.72 1.90
C ILE A 37 -0.11 -21.05 2.39
N SER A 38 -0.99 -21.94 2.86
CA SER A 38 -0.56 -23.22 3.40
C SER A 38 0.12 -24.04 2.28
N ALA A 39 1.45 -24.16 2.35
CA ALA A 39 2.23 -25.03 1.49
C ALA A 39 1.76 -26.48 1.67
N GLY A 40 0.90 -26.96 0.77
CA GLY A 40 0.26 -28.28 0.87
C GLY A 40 -1.20 -28.32 0.43
N ALA A 41 -1.83 -27.17 0.20
CA ALA A 41 -3.16 -27.10 -0.38
C ALA A 41 -3.12 -27.48 -1.88
N GLY A 42 -3.99 -28.40 -2.33
CA GLY A 42 -4.11 -28.74 -3.76
C GLY A 42 -4.39 -27.49 -4.63
N PRO A 43 -4.08 -27.53 -5.94
CA PRO A 43 -4.01 -26.34 -6.79
C PRO A 43 -5.28 -25.47 -6.76
N THR A 44 -6.47 -26.07 -6.70
CA THR A 44 -7.75 -25.35 -6.57
C THR A 44 -7.93 -24.64 -5.22
N THR A 45 -7.41 -25.20 -4.13
CA THR A 45 -7.46 -24.61 -2.79
C THR A 45 -6.45 -23.46 -2.67
N CYS A 46 -5.27 -23.60 -3.27
CA CYS A 46 -4.27 -22.54 -3.31
C CYS A 46 -4.78 -21.32 -4.11
N ILE A 47 -5.36 -21.51 -5.30
CA ILE A 47 -5.95 -20.41 -6.10
C ILE A 47 -7.08 -19.71 -5.34
N LYS A 48 -7.91 -20.46 -4.61
CA LYS A 48 -8.95 -19.89 -3.74
C LYS A 48 -8.33 -19.01 -2.65
N GLN A 49 -7.33 -19.49 -1.93
CA GLN A 49 -6.63 -18.71 -0.90
C GLN A 49 -6.01 -17.42 -1.47
N CYS A 50 -5.40 -17.47 -2.66
CA CYS A 50 -4.91 -16.28 -3.35
C CYS A 50 -6.03 -15.25 -3.64
N ASN A 51 -7.20 -15.74 -4.07
CA ASN A 51 -8.34 -14.88 -4.37
C ASN A 51 -8.96 -14.27 -3.11
N ASP A 52 -9.06 -15.05 -2.04
CA ASP A 52 -9.60 -14.58 -0.76
C ASP A 52 -8.67 -13.54 -0.14
N PHE A 53 -7.36 -13.80 -0.15
CA PHE A 53 -6.34 -12.83 0.26
C PHE A 53 -6.42 -11.53 -0.55
N TYR A 54 -6.46 -11.63 -1.89
CA TYR A 54 -6.63 -10.47 -2.75
C TYR A 54 -7.91 -9.68 -2.40
N LYS A 55 -9.03 -10.37 -2.15
CA LYS A 55 -10.30 -9.73 -1.83
C LYS A 55 -10.24 -8.99 -0.50
N ASP A 56 -9.58 -9.54 0.50
CA ASP A 56 -9.43 -8.89 1.80
C ASP A 56 -8.52 -7.66 1.71
N GLN A 57 -7.39 -7.78 0.99
CA GLN A 57 -6.52 -6.65 0.73
C GLN A 57 -7.18 -5.57 -0.14
N TYR A 58 -7.99 -5.97 -1.13
CA TYR A 58 -8.76 -5.04 -1.96
C TYR A 58 -9.73 -4.23 -1.11
N LYS A 59 -10.46 -4.87 -0.19
CA LYS A 59 -11.36 -4.17 0.73
C LYS A 59 -10.61 -3.23 1.67
N ALA A 60 -9.47 -3.65 2.18
CA ALA A 60 -8.63 -2.82 3.06
C ALA A 60 -8.10 -1.59 2.32
N GLU A 61 -7.63 -1.77 1.09
CA GLU A 61 -7.19 -0.68 0.22
C GLU A 61 -8.35 0.27 -0.10
N GLN A 62 -9.52 -0.24 -0.46
CA GLN A 62 -10.71 0.59 -0.73
C GLN A 62 -11.10 1.43 0.49
N LYS A 63 -11.13 0.83 1.69
CA LYS A 63 -11.41 1.56 2.92
C LYS A 63 -10.39 2.67 3.19
N THR A 64 -9.11 2.40 2.89
CA THR A 64 -8.03 3.38 3.04
C THR A 64 -8.21 4.51 2.02
N HIS A 65 -8.53 4.18 0.77
CA HIS A 65 -8.84 5.15 -0.27
C HIS A 65 -10.01 6.05 0.12
N ASP A 66 -11.12 5.47 0.56
CA ASP A 66 -12.32 6.21 0.97
C ASP A 66 -12.01 7.16 2.14
N THR A 67 -11.19 6.71 3.11
CA THR A 67 -10.75 7.53 4.25
C THR A 67 -9.89 8.70 3.77
N ASN A 68 -8.91 8.45 2.91
CA ASN A 68 -8.02 9.49 2.40
C ASN A 68 -8.77 10.50 1.51
N VAL A 69 -9.73 10.04 0.70
CA VAL A 69 -10.61 10.91 -0.07
C VAL A 69 -11.46 11.77 0.85
N ALA A 70 -12.03 11.21 1.92
CA ALA A 70 -12.76 11.99 2.91
C ALA A 70 -11.88 13.06 3.57
N ASP A 71 -10.64 12.70 3.95
CA ASP A 71 -9.68 13.65 4.51
C ASP A 71 -9.33 14.76 3.50
N CYS A 72 -9.06 14.40 2.23
CA CYS A 72 -8.82 15.37 1.16
C CYS A 72 -10.02 16.31 0.93
N GLN A 73 -11.25 15.84 1.15
CA GLN A 73 -12.45 16.67 1.01
C GLN A 73 -12.56 17.74 2.10
N THR A 74 -11.96 17.52 3.28
CA THR A 74 -11.92 18.51 4.37
C THR A 74 -10.92 19.64 4.12
N LEU A 75 -9.99 19.46 3.17
CA LEU A 75 -8.99 20.48 2.84
C LEU A 75 -9.59 21.69 2.12
N PRO A 76 -8.95 22.87 2.26
CA PRO A 76 -9.29 24.05 1.47
C PRO A 76 -9.16 23.77 -0.03
N GLN A 77 -9.94 24.48 -0.83
CA GLN A 77 -10.08 24.23 -2.28
C GLN A 77 -8.76 24.28 -3.05
N SER A 78 -7.79 25.08 -2.58
CA SER A 78 -6.44 25.17 -3.14
C SER A 78 -5.67 23.86 -3.09
N ASP A 79 -5.87 23.06 -2.04
CA ASP A 79 -5.07 21.85 -1.76
C ASP A 79 -5.84 20.57 -2.06
N LYS A 80 -7.18 20.65 -2.10
CA LYS A 80 -8.08 19.53 -2.40
C LYS A 80 -7.75 18.81 -3.70
N GLY A 81 -7.53 19.55 -4.79
CA GLY A 81 -7.25 18.95 -6.10
C GLY A 81 -5.94 18.15 -6.11
N ASN A 82 -4.89 18.70 -5.49
CA ASN A 82 -3.59 18.03 -5.39
C ASN A 82 -3.67 16.79 -4.49
N CYS A 83 -4.41 16.88 -3.37
CA CYS A 83 -4.62 15.76 -2.46
C CYS A 83 -5.35 14.60 -3.15
N LEU A 84 -6.48 14.87 -3.82
CA LEU A 84 -7.25 13.85 -4.53
C LEU A 84 -6.43 13.21 -5.66
N THR A 85 -5.65 13.99 -6.40
CA THR A 85 -4.77 13.46 -7.46
C THR A 85 -3.68 12.56 -6.91
N ALA A 86 -3.04 12.96 -5.80
CA ALA A 86 -2.01 12.16 -5.14
C ALA A 86 -2.59 10.84 -4.58
N GLU A 87 -3.80 10.92 -3.99
CA GLU A 87 -4.50 9.77 -3.46
C GLU A 87 -4.92 8.79 -4.57
N ASP A 88 -5.43 9.27 -5.69
CA ASP A 88 -5.79 8.44 -6.84
C ASP A 88 -4.57 7.71 -7.44
N ALA A 89 -3.44 8.42 -7.55
CA ALA A 89 -2.17 7.82 -7.99
C ALA A 89 -1.69 6.72 -7.01
N ARG A 90 -1.80 6.96 -5.70
CA ARG A 90 -1.47 5.99 -4.65
C ARG A 90 -2.38 4.78 -4.73
N HIS A 91 -3.69 4.99 -4.83
CA HIS A 91 -4.69 3.93 -4.93
C HIS A 91 -4.46 3.05 -6.16
N THR A 92 -4.22 3.67 -7.32
CA THR A 92 -3.89 2.95 -8.57
C THR A 92 -2.62 2.11 -8.44
N ALA A 93 -1.57 2.64 -7.80
CA ALA A 93 -0.34 1.91 -7.55
C ALA A 93 -0.57 0.71 -6.62
N ALA A 94 -1.35 0.89 -5.55
CA ALA A 94 -1.73 -0.18 -4.63
C ALA A 94 -2.55 -1.28 -5.33
N MET A 95 -3.51 -0.89 -6.17
CA MET A 95 -4.33 -1.83 -6.94
C MET A 95 -3.52 -2.64 -7.95
N THR A 96 -2.57 -2.00 -8.61
CA THR A 96 -1.62 -2.67 -9.51
C THR A 96 -0.75 -3.68 -8.74
N ALA A 97 -0.21 -3.28 -7.58
CA ALA A 97 0.59 -4.16 -6.74
C ALA A 97 -0.21 -5.38 -6.24
N LEU A 98 -1.45 -5.18 -5.81
CA LEU A 98 -2.34 -6.27 -5.40
C LEU A 98 -2.70 -7.21 -6.55
N GLY A 99 -2.93 -6.66 -7.75
CA GLY A 99 -3.15 -7.45 -8.96
C GLY A 99 -1.95 -8.32 -9.31
N ASN A 100 -0.74 -7.75 -9.27
CA ASN A 100 0.51 -8.48 -9.52
C ASN A 100 0.75 -9.57 -8.46
N ALA A 101 0.55 -9.25 -7.18
CA ALA A 101 0.69 -10.20 -6.07
C ALA A 101 -0.29 -11.38 -6.21
N LYS A 102 -1.52 -11.13 -6.67
CA LYS A 102 -2.49 -12.19 -6.98
C LYS A 102 -1.98 -13.10 -8.10
N ILE A 103 -1.49 -12.54 -9.20
CA ILE A 103 -0.98 -13.32 -10.33
C ILE A 103 0.23 -14.16 -9.89
N GLU A 104 1.15 -13.56 -9.14
CA GLU A 104 2.32 -14.24 -8.59
C GLU A 104 1.92 -15.39 -7.64
N CYS A 105 0.97 -15.13 -6.73
CA CYS A 105 0.40 -16.14 -5.85
C CYS A 105 -0.16 -17.32 -6.65
N GLN A 106 -0.97 -17.03 -7.67
CA GLN A 106 -1.57 -18.06 -8.53
C GLN A 106 -0.51 -18.84 -9.32
N ASN A 107 0.50 -18.17 -9.88
CA ASN A 107 1.61 -18.81 -10.58
C ASN A 107 2.40 -19.74 -9.65
N ASN A 108 2.61 -19.35 -8.39
CA ASN A 108 3.26 -20.19 -7.39
C ASN A 108 2.40 -21.40 -6.99
N CYS A 109 1.07 -21.27 -6.96
CA CYS A 109 0.17 -22.43 -6.77
C CYS A 109 0.36 -23.50 -7.85
N HIS A 110 0.55 -23.09 -9.12
CA HIS A 110 0.79 -24.04 -10.22
C HIS A 110 2.15 -24.73 -10.12
N ARG A 111 3.18 -24.06 -9.57
CA ARG A 111 4.52 -24.64 -9.37
C ARG A 111 4.60 -25.60 -8.19
N GLN A 112 3.77 -25.42 -7.17
CA GLN A 112 3.70 -26.35 -6.02
C GLN A 112 2.96 -27.65 -6.35
N GLY A 113 2.23 -27.72 -7.48
CA GLY A 113 1.51 -28.92 -7.92
C GLY A 113 2.36 -29.99 -8.61
N THR A 114 3.66 -29.77 -8.86
CA THR A 114 4.52 -30.70 -9.62
C THR A 114 5.39 -31.62 -8.76
N GLY A 115 5.20 -31.69 -7.44
CA GLY A 115 6.09 -32.47 -6.57
C GLY A 115 5.45 -32.96 -5.28
N SER A 116 4.64 -34.02 -5.37
CA SER A 116 4.40 -35.00 -4.30
C SER A 116 3.61 -36.19 -4.88
N ALA A 117 4.28 -36.97 -5.73
CA ALA A 117 3.82 -38.30 -6.10
C ALA A 117 5.06 -39.15 -6.43
N GLY A 118 5.42 -40.06 -5.53
CA GLY A 118 6.49 -41.05 -5.71
C GLY A 118 7.59 -40.94 -4.68
#